data_AF-A0A091TT72-F1
#
_entry.id   AF-A0A091TT72-F1
#
_cell.length_a   1.000
_cell.length_b   1.000
_cell.length_c   1.000
_cell.angle_alpha   90.00
_cell.angle_beta   90.00
_cell.angle_gamma   90.00
#
_symmetry.space_group_name_H-M   'P 1'
#
loop_
_entity.id
_entity.type
_entity.pdbx_description
1 polymer ?
#
loop_
_entity_poly.entity_id
_entity_poly.type
_entity_poly.pdbx_seq_one_letter_code
_entity_poly.pdbx_strand_id
1 'polypeptide(L)'
;QVDFEDVIAEPVGTYSFDGVWKTSYTTFTVSKYWCYRLLSAILGIPLAVIWGFLFALISFCHIWAVVPCIKSYLIEIQCSSRIYSLCIHTFCDPLFEALSKICGHIRVALRKEV
;
A
#
# COMPACT_ATOMS: atom_id res chain seq x y z
N GLN A 1 12.83 29.02 17.64
CA GLN A 1 14.01 28.72 18.47
C GLN A 1 13.93 29.70 19.63
N VAL A 2 13.83 29.22 20.88
CA VAL A 2 13.79 30.09 22.06
C VAL A 2 15.21 30.12 22.60
N ASP A 3 15.81 31.31 22.63
CA ASP A 3 17.19 31.47 23.05
C ASP A 3 17.29 31.55 24.59
N PHE A 4 18.44 31.18 25.15
CA PHE A 4 18.64 31.18 26.61
C PHE A 4 18.51 32.60 27.19
N GLU A 5 18.95 33.60 26.43
CA GLU A 5 18.84 35.02 26.78
C GLU A 5 17.39 35.53 26.82
N ASP A 6 16.50 34.98 25.98
CA ASP A 6 15.06 35.29 26.00
C ASP A 6 14.36 34.75 27.27
N VAL A 7 14.93 33.73 27.91
CA VAL A 7 14.36 33.11 29.13
C VAL A 7 14.89 33.77 30.41
N ILE A 8 16.13 34.26 30.40
CA ILE A 8 16.80 34.81 31.60
C ILE A 8 16.79 36.35 31.66
N ALA A 9 16.53 37.06 30.56
CA ALA A 9 16.27 38.52 30.53
C ALA A 9 17.31 39.44 31.21
N GLU A 10 18.53 38.95 31.48
CA GLU A 10 19.58 39.75 32.09
C GLU A 10 20.35 40.56 31.03
N PRO A 11 20.54 41.88 31.21
CA PRO A 11 21.26 42.72 30.26
C PRO A 11 22.76 42.37 30.21
N VAL A 12 23.33 42.36 29.01
CA VAL A 12 24.74 42.06 28.77
C VAL A 12 25.66 43.03 29.51
N GLY A 13 26.29 42.59 30.61
CA GLY A 13 27.29 43.41 31.32
C GLY A 13 27.43 43.21 32.83
N THR A 14 26.58 42.42 33.50
CA THR A 14 26.69 42.16 34.96
C THR A 14 27.08 40.71 35.28
N TYR A 15 27.96 40.11 34.46
CA TYR A 15 28.48 38.77 34.71
C TYR A 15 29.63 38.84 35.72
N SER A 16 29.34 38.65 37.01
CA SER A 16 30.40 38.55 38.02
C SER A 16 31.16 37.20 37.96
N PHE A 17 30.71 36.23 37.13
CA PHE A 17 31.39 34.94 36.91
C PHE A 17 31.10 34.34 35.51
N ASP A 18 31.96 34.62 34.53
CA ASP A 18 31.85 34.17 33.12
C ASP A 18 31.68 32.64 32.96
N GLY A 19 32.27 31.87 33.89
CA GLY A 19 32.18 30.41 33.90
C GLY A 19 30.80 29.84 34.25
N VAL A 20 30.00 30.56 35.05
CA VAL A 20 28.64 30.10 35.42
C VAL A 20 27.67 30.32 34.27
N TRP A 21 27.79 31.44 33.56
CA TRP A 21 26.98 31.77 32.39
C TRP A 21 27.19 30.74 31.26
N LYS A 22 28.46 30.46 30.92
CA LYS A 22 28.81 29.49 29.87
C LYS A 22 28.35 28.06 30.19
N THR A 23 28.48 27.65 31.45
CA THR A 23 28.01 26.34 31.93
C THR A 23 26.49 26.23 31.87
N SER A 24 25.78 27.29 32.25
CA SER A 24 24.31 27.32 32.24
C SER A 24 23.75 27.27 30.81
N TYR A 25 24.32 28.06 29.91
CA TYR A 25 23.98 28.05 28.48
C TYR A 25 24.17 26.67 27.83
N THR A 26 25.31 26.03 28.14
CA THR A 26 25.62 24.69 27.62
C THR A 26 24.65 23.65 28.18
N THR A 27 24.38 23.67 29.49
CA THR A 27 23.47 22.72 30.15
C THR A 27 22.04 22.86 29.64
N PHE A 28 21.56 24.09 29.44
CA PHE A 28 20.24 24.36 28.87
C PHE A 28 20.07 23.81 27.46
N THR A 29 21.06 24.07 26.59
CA THR A 29 21.04 23.62 25.20
C THR A 29 21.06 22.09 25.09
N VAL A 30 21.93 21.45 25.89
CA VAL A 30 22.04 19.98 25.95
C VAL A 30 20.74 19.37 26.49
N SER A 31 20.19 19.89 27.59
CA SER A 31 18.96 19.38 28.19
C SER A 31 17.78 19.46 27.24
N LYS A 32 17.65 20.55 26.49
CA LYS A 32 16.61 20.71 25.46
C LYS A 32 16.74 19.64 24.39
N TYR A 33 17.93 19.43 23.85
CA TYR A 33 18.18 18.44 22.80
C TYR A 33 17.90 17.00 23.26
N TRP A 34 18.34 16.65 24.46
CA TRP A 34 18.08 15.34 25.05
C TRP A 34 16.59 15.12 25.36
N CYS A 35 15.88 16.14 25.84
CA CYS A 35 14.44 16.08 26.07
C CYS A 35 13.67 15.77 24.78
N TYR A 36 13.97 16.48 23.67
CA TYR A 36 13.32 16.22 22.37
C TYR A 36 13.60 14.81 21.85
N ARG A 37 14.84 14.32 21.98
CA ARG A 37 15.20 12.95 21.56
C ARG A 37 14.51 11.89 22.41
N LEU A 38 14.46 12.11 23.72
CA LEU A 38 13.83 11.17 24.65
C LEU A 38 12.32 11.13 24.44
N LEU A 39 11.64 12.28 24.30
CA LEU A 39 10.22 12.33 23.98
C LEU A 39 9.92 11.64 22.64
N SER A 40 10.73 11.91 21.62
CA SER A 40 10.56 11.30 20.30
C SER A 40 10.78 9.78 20.34
N ALA A 41 11.72 9.29 21.14
CA ALA A 41 11.92 7.86 21.33
C ALA A 41 10.75 7.23 22.11
N ILE A 42 10.32 7.84 23.21
CA ILE A 42 9.23 7.33 24.05
C ILE A 42 7.90 7.29 23.30
N LEU A 43 7.65 8.25 22.40
CA LEU A 43 6.44 8.26 21.57
C LEU A 43 6.61 7.42 20.29
N GLY A 44 7.79 7.43 19.68
CA GLY A 44 8.07 6.70 18.44
C GLY A 44 8.10 5.19 18.62
N ILE A 45 8.67 4.69 19.71
CA ILE A 45 8.73 3.24 20.02
C ILE A 45 7.33 2.61 20.13
N PRO A 46 6.38 3.12 20.94
CA PRO A 46 5.04 2.52 21.03
C PRO A 46 4.28 2.63 19.71
N LEU A 47 4.43 3.73 18.97
CA LEU A 47 3.88 3.87 17.62
C LEU A 47 4.41 2.77 16.69
N ALA A 48 5.73 2.53 16.68
CA ALA A 48 6.34 1.47 15.88
C ALA A 48 5.85 0.06 16.28
N VAL A 49 5.70 -0.20 17.58
CA VAL A 49 5.17 -1.48 18.09
C VAL A 49 3.71 -1.69 17.66
N ILE A 50 2.87 -0.66 17.76
CA ILE A 50 1.46 -0.72 17.33
C ILE A 50 1.39 -1.01 15.83
N TRP A 51 2.16 -0.28 15.02
CA TRP A 51 2.21 -0.49 13.57
C TRP A 51 2.70 -1.89 13.20
N GLY A 52 3.75 -2.39 13.87
CA GLY A 52 4.26 -3.74 13.66
C GLY A 52 3.21 -4.82 14.01
N PHE A 53 2.50 -4.65 15.11
CA PHE A 53 1.44 -5.56 15.53
C PHE A 53 0.26 -5.58 14.52
N LEU A 54 -0.19 -4.41 14.07
CA LEU A 54 -1.23 -4.29 13.05
C LEU A 54 -0.82 -4.98 11.75
N PHE A 55 0.42 -4.77 11.30
CA PHE A 55 0.94 -5.40 10.09
C PHE A 55 1.01 -6.93 10.22
N ALA A 56 1.39 -7.44 11.40
CA ALA A 56 1.41 -8.87 11.68
C ALA A 56 -0.01 -9.48 11.61
N LEU A 57 -1.02 -8.82 12.20
CA LEU A 57 -2.40 -9.27 12.14
C LEU A 57 -2.95 -9.28 10.70
N ILE A 58 -2.69 -8.22 9.94
CA ILE A 58 -3.08 -8.14 8.52
C ILE A 58 -2.43 -9.27 7.73
N SER A 59 -1.13 -9.51 7.95
CA SER A 59 -0.40 -10.59 7.27
C SER A 59 -0.98 -11.96 7.61
N PHE A 60 -1.34 -12.19 8.87
CA PHE A 60 -2.02 -13.41 9.29
C PHE A 60 -3.38 -13.56 8.59
N CYS A 61 -4.24 -12.55 8.65
CA CYS A 61 -5.53 -12.57 7.97
C CYS A 61 -5.38 -12.77 6.44
N HIS A 62 -4.37 -12.18 5.82
CA HIS A 62 -4.13 -12.35 4.39
C HIS A 62 -3.77 -13.80 4.04
N ILE A 63 -2.84 -14.40 4.76
CA ILE A 63 -2.42 -15.78 4.49
C ILE A 63 -3.56 -16.76 4.78
N TRP A 64 -4.28 -16.58 5.88
CA TRP A 64 -5.27 -17.54 6.36
C TRP A 64 -6.69 -17.30 5.85
N ALA A 65 -7.07 -16.09 5.46
CA ALA A 65 -8.40 -15.78 4.93
C ALA A 65 -8.35 -15.42 3.43
N VAL A 66 -7.44 -14.55 3.01
CA VAL A 66 -7.40 -14.11 1.60
C VAL A 66 -6.97 -15.24 0.67
N VAL A 67 -5.96 -16.03 1.02
CA VAL A 67 -5.55 -17.17 0.18
C VAL A 67 -6.67 -18.20 -0.02
N PRO A 68 -7.38 -18.71 1.02
CA PRO A 68 -8.49 -19.61 0.78
C PRO A 68 -9.67 -18.94 0.07
N CYS A 69 -9.95 -17.66 0.32
CA CYS A 69 -10.97 -16.92 -0.45
C CYS A 69 -10.63 -16.86 -1.95
N ILE A 70 -9.38 -16.55 -2.30
CA ILE A 70 -8.93 -16.54 -3.70
C ILE A 70 -9.06 -17.95 -4.30
N LYS A 71 -8.65 -18.99 -3.58
CA LYS A 71 -8.78 -20.38 -4.04
C LYS A 71 -10.24 -20.77 -4.26
N SER A 72 -11.14 -20.40 -3.35
CA SER A 72 -12.59 -20.62 -3.49
C SER A 72 -13.14 -19.90 -4.71
N TYR A 73 -12.82 -18.62 -4.89
CA TYR A 73 -13.26 -17.83 -6.04
C TYR A 73 -12.77 -18.39 -7.37
N LEU A 74 -11.55 -18.92 -7.40
CA LEU A 74 -10.99 -19.55 -8.59
C LEU A 74 -11.74 -20.85 -8.95
N ILE A 75 -12.19 -21.63 -7.96
CA ILE A 75 -13.03 -22.81 -8.19
C ILE A 75 -14.39 -22.40 -8.77
N GLU A 76 -15.02 -21.36 -8.21
CA GLU A 76 -16.29 -20.82 -8.70
C GLU A 76 -16.20 -20.32 -10.16
N ILE A 77 -15.12 -19.59 -10.48
CA ILE A 77 -14.86 -19.15 -11.86
C ILE A 77 -14.63 -20.35 -12.78
N GLN A 78 -13.86 -21.36 -12.35
CA GLN A 78 -13.63 -22.54 -13.16
C GLN A 78 -14.92 -23.30 -13.46
N CYS A 79 -15.83 -23.38 -12.49
CA CYS A 79 -17.17 -23.94 -12.69
C CYS A 79 -17.96 -23.14 -13.72
N SER A 80 -18.03 -21.81 -13.53
CA SER A 80 -18.72 -20.89 -14.44
C SER A 80 -18.17 -20.94 -15.87
N SER A 81 -16.84 -20.99 -16.00
CA SER A 81 -16.15 -21.09 -17.29
C SER A 81 -16.49 -22.39 -18.02
N ARG A 82 -16.60 -23.52 -17.30
CA ARG A 82 -17.03 -24.80 -17.89
C ARG A 82 -18.47 -24.74 -18.39
N ILE A 83 -19.39 -24.19 -17.58
CA ILE A 83 -20.79 -24.02 -17.98
C ILE A 83 -20.87 -23.12 -19.22
N TYR A 84 -20.16 -22.00 -19.21
CA TYR A 84 -20.10 -21.09 -20.35
C TYR A 84 -19.54 -21.77 -21.61
N SER A 85 -18.46 -22.54 -21.48
CA SER A 85 -17.89 -23.32 -22.59
C SER A 85 -18.86 -24.35 -23.14
N LEU A 86 -19.62 -25.04 -22.28
CA LEU A 86 -20.64 -26.00 -22.70
C LEU A 86 -21.80 -25.32 -23.42
N CYS A 87 -22.25 -24.16 -22.93
CA CYS A 87 -23.27 -23.36 -23.61
C CYS A 87 -22.79 -22.93 -25.00
N ILE A 88 -21.57 -22.40 -25.12
CA ILE A 88 -21.01 -22.05 -26.42
C ILE A 88 -20.93 -23.28 -27.34
N HIS A 89 -20.44 -24.42 -26.85
CA HIS A 89 -20.34 -25.64 -27.67
C HIS A 89 -21.71 -26.13 -28.13
N THR A 90 -22.74 -26.02 -27.29
CA THR A 90 -24.09 -26.51 -27.60
C THR A 90 -24.84 -25.57 -28.54
N PHE A 91 -24.61 -24.26 -28.47
CA PHE A 91 -25.34 -23.27 -29.27
C PHE A 91 -24.54 -22.79 -30.48
N CYS A 92 -23.29 -22.38 -30.26
CA CYS A 92 -22.48 -21.75 -31.30
C CYS A 92 -21.96 -22.78 -32.30
N ASP A 93 -21.46 -23.95 -31.89
CA ASP A 93 -20.93 -24.93 -32.85
C ASP A 93 -21.98 -25.38 -33.89
N PRO A 94 -23.22 -25.77 -33.54
CA PRO A 94 -24.20 -26.13 -34.55
C PRO A 94 -24.64 -24.92 -35.41
N LEU A 95 -24.66 -23.70 -34.86
CA LEU A 95 -24.97 -22.50 -35.63
C LEU A 95 -23.86 -22.17 -36.65
N PHE A 96 -22.61 -22.18 -36.22
CA PHE A 96 -21.46 -21.95 -37.10
C PHE A 96 -21.33 -23.06 -38.13
N GLU A 97 -21.59 -24.31 -37.76
CA GLU A 97 -21.59 -25.42 -38.72
C GLU A 97 -22.72 -25.28 -39.75
N ALA A 98 -23.94 -24.91 -39.34
CA ALA A 98 -25.04 -24.64 -40.25
C ALA A 98 -24.73 -23.47 -41.20
N LEU A 99 -24.21 -22.36 -40.67
CA LEU A 99 -23.79 -21.20 -41.46
C LEU A 99 -22.69 -21.57 -42.47
N SER A 100 -21.71 -22.38 -42.06
CA SER A 100 -20.62 -22.83 -42.93
C SER A 100 -21.15 -23.67 -44.10
N LYS A 101 -22.16 -24.53 -43.86
CA LYS A 101 -22.81 -25.34 -44.90
C LYS A 101 -23.60 -24.48 -45.89
N ILE A 102 -24.30 -23.47 -45.39
CA ILE A 102 -25.05 -22.52 -46.24
C ILE A 102 -24.10 -21.70 -47.11
N CYS A 103 -23.06 -21.12 -46.52
CA CYS A 103 -22.06 -20.32 -47.24
C CYS A 103 -21.23 -21.16 -48.21
N GLY A 104 -20.90 -22.41 -47.86
CA GLY A 104 -20.16 -23.33 -48.74
C GLY A 104 -20.95 -23.80 -49.96
N HIS A 105 -22.29 -23.80 -49.89
CA HIS A 105 -23.14 -24.13 -51.03
C HIS A 105 -23.21 -22.98 -52.06
N ILE A 106 -22.83 -21.75 -51.69
CA ILE A 106 -22.79 -20.61 -52.61
C ILE A 106 -21.53 -20.75 -53.50
N ARG A 107 -21.67 -21.46 -54.62
CA ARG A 107 -20.64 -21.48 -55.67
C ARG A 107 -20.65 -20.15 -56.41
N VAL A 108 -19.77 -19.24 -56.00
CA VAL A 108 -19.53 -17.99 -56.73
C VAL A 108 -18.80 -18.31 -58.04
N ALA A 109 -19.53 -18.38 -59.15
CA ALA A 109 -18.95 -18.44 -60.48
C ALA A 109 -18.44 -17.04 -60.85
N LEU A 110 -17.16 -16.76 -60.59
CA LEU A 110 -16.49 -15.55 -61.06
C LEU A 110 -16.42 -15.59 -62.59
N ARG A 111 -17.38 -14.92 -63.24
CA ARG A 111 -17.31 -14.61 -64.66
C ARG A 111 -16.26 -13.51 -64.84
N LYS A 112 -15.09 -13.91 -65.34
CA LYS A 112 -14.04 -13.00 -65.76
C LYS A 112 -14.43 -12.40 -67.10
N GLU A 113 -15.02 -11.21 -67.09
CA GLU A 113 -15.25 -10.40 -68.30
C GLU A 113 -13.89 -9.86 -68.77
N VAL A 114 -13.61 -10.07 -70.06
CA VAL A 114 -12.41 -9.62 -70.79
C VAL A 114 -12.74 -8.35 -71.54
#